data_AF-A0A6I2LAL1-F1
#
_entry.id   AF-A0A6I2LAL1-F1
#
_cell.length_a   1.000
_cell.length_b   1.000
_cell.length_c   1.000
_cell.angle_alpha   90.00
_cell.angle_beta   90.00
_cell.angle_gamma   90.00
#
_symmetry.space_group_name_H-M   'P 1'
#
loop_
_entity.id
_entity.type
_entity.pdbx_description
1 polymer ?
#
loop_
_entity_poly.entity_id
_entity_poly.type
_entity_poly.pdbx_seq_one_letter_code
_entity_poly.pdbx_strand_id
1 'polypeptide(L)'
;MAYILSGPDKRITVIDRFSKISQGYLYPTGGIEFINAEQFETKRQREVQADIKISREITERHQREQPLIRQVGAHVCKELDRGIIYSGYVESIVDEKVRINISSAFYKSSPNLSPGGFKPFSSWESPMQWYLCN
;
A
#
# COMPACT_ATOMS: atom_id res chain seq x y z
N MET A 1 -24.60 -17.58 20.94
CA MET A 1 -23.35 -17.49 20.16
C MET A 1 -23.73 -16.99 18.77
N ALA A 2 -23.32 -15.77 18.39
CA ALA A 2 -23.59 -15.23 17.06
C ALA A 2 -22.30 -15.31 16.24
N TYR A 3 -22.35 -15.96 15.08
CA TYR A 3 -21.22 -16.08 14.17
C TYR A 3 -21.26 -14.91 13.19
N ILE A 4 -20.16 -14.15 13.10
CA ILE A 4 -19.98 -13.08 12.12
C ILE A 4 -19.26 -13.70 10.92
N LEU A 5 -19.98 -13.89 9.81
CA LEU A 5 -19.39 -14.31 8.53
C LEU A 5 -18.76 -13.07 7.87
N SER A 6 -17.44 -13.05 7.81
CA SER A 6 -16.66 -12.01 7.16
C SER A 6 -16.71 -12.15 5.63
N GLY A 7 -17.70 -11.52 4.99
CA GLY A 7 -17.65 -11.19 3.57
C GLY A 7 -16.89 -9.87 3.33
N PRO A 8 -16.65 -9.48 2.06
CA PRO A 8 -16.04 -8.19 1.71
C PRO A 8 -16.87 -6.98 2.17
N ASP A 9 -18.16 -7.18 2.46
CA ASP A 9 -19.07 -6.17 3.01
C ASP A 9 -19.36 -6.49 4.48
N LYS A 10 -18.56 -5.94 5.41
CA LYS A 10 -18.64 -6.19 6.86
C LYS A 10 -19.76 -5.37 7.53
N ARG A 11 -21.01 -5.46 7.06
CA ARG A 11 -22.13 -4.69 7.65
C ARG A 11 -22.92 -5.53 8.63
N ILE A 12 -23.27 -4.96 9.79
CA ILE A 12 -24.20 -5.57 10.74
C ILE A 12 -25.49 -4.77 10.71
N THR A 13 -26.58 -5.35 10.21
CA THR A 13 -27.90 -4.70 10.20
C THR A 13 -28.45 -4.60 11.62
N VAL A 14 -28.82 -3.39 12.03
CA VAL A 14 -29.50 -3.14 13.31
C VAL A 14 -31.00 -3.16 13.05
N ILE A 15 -31.70 -4.00 13.80
CA ILE A 15 -33.16 -4.14 13.74
C ILE A 15 -33.77 -3.71 15.07
N ASP A 16 -34.86 -2.95 14.99
CA ASP A 16 -35.65 -2.64 16.17
C ASP A 16 -36.28 -3.93 16.73
N ARG A 17 -36.18 -4.12 18.05
CA ARG A 17 -36.54 -5.39 18.71
C ARG A 17 -38.02 -5.73 18.54
N PHE A 18 -38.89 -4.72 18.52
CA PHE A 18 -40.34 -4.86 18.59
C PHE A 18 -40.98 -4.81 17.21
N SER A 19 -40.59 -3.86 16.38
CA SER A 19 -41.12 -3.66 15.03
C SER A 19 -40.43 -4.51 13.97
N LYS A 20 -39.24 -5.07 14.26
CA LYS A 20 -38.38 -5.79 13.29
C LYS A 20 -38.00 -4.95 12.07
N ILE A 21 -38.21 -3.63 12.12
CA ILE A 21 -37.84 -2.69 11.07
C ILE A 21 -36.34 -2.42 11.17
N SER A 22 -35.66 -2.37 10.02
CA SER A 22 -34.25 -2.00 9.96
C SER A 22 -34.08 -0.53 10.37
N GLN A 23 -33.23 -0.30 11.37
CA GLN A 23 -32.89 1.04 11.88
C GLN A 23 -31.57 1.56 11.31
N GLY A 24 -30.79 0.72 10.63
CA GLY A 24 -29.50 1.09 10.04
C GLY A 24 -28.47 -0.03 10.08
N TYR A 25 -27.19 0.33 9.97
CA TYR A 25 -26.06 -0.61 9.92
C TYR A 25 -24.94 -0.17 10.87
N LEU A 26 -24.28 -1.14 11.52
CA LEU A 26 -23.02 -0.94 12.24
C LEU A 26 -21.83 -1.33 11.35
N TYR A 27 -20.77 -0.52 11.43
CA TYR A 27 -19.52 -0.72 10.70
C TYR A 27 -18.37 -1.03 11.69
N PRO A 28 -17.85 -2.27 11.71
CA PRO A 28 -16.83 -2.69 12.66
C PRO A 28 -15.39 -2.35 12.21
N THR A 29 -15.17 -1.23 11.52
CA THR A 29 -13.84 -0.84 11.01
C THR A 29 -13.07 0.13 11.90
N GLY A 30 -13.65 0.63 13.00
CA GLY A 30 -12.88 1.49 13.92
C GLY A 30 -13.58 2.03 15.17
N GLY A 31 -14.86 1.72 15.39
CA GLY A 31 -15.60 2.21 16.56
C GLY A 31 -17.09 1.92 16.45
N ILE A 32 -17.80 2.01 17.58
CA ILE A 32 -19.25 1.84 17.67
C ILE A 32 -19.93 3.13 17.21
N GLU A 33 -19.80 3.50 15.94
CA GLU A 33 -20.55 4.63 15.36
C GLU A 33 -21.79 4.12 14.63
N PHE A 34 -22.97 4.58 15.08
CA PHE A 34 -24.21 4.44 14.33
C PHE A 34 -24.26 5.53 13.26
N ILE A 35 -24.34 5.14 11.98
CA ILE A 35 -24.55 6.06 10.86
C ILE A 35 -25.79 5.65 10.07
N ASN A 36 -26.53 6.64 9.57
CA ASN A 36 -27.68 6.40 8.69
C ASN A 36 -27.21 6.12 7.24
N ALA A 37 -28.14 5.72 6.35
CA ALA A 37 -27.81 5.33 4.98
C ALA A 37 -27.15 6.46 4.16
N GLU A 38 -27.61 7.69 4.31
CA GLU A 38 -27.09 8.88 3.61
C GLU A 38 -25.67 9.25 4.08
N GLN A 39 -25.42 9.18 5.39
CA GLN A 39 -24.11 9.39 5.98
C GLN A 39 -23.11 8.32 5.54
N PHE A 40 -23.57 7.08 5.35
CA PHE A 40 -22.74 6.01 4.83
C PHE A 40 -22.32 6.25 3.38
N GLU A 41 -23.26 6.60 2.49
CA GLU A 41 -22.94 6.90 1.09
C GLU A 41 -21.95 8.06 1.00
N THR A 42 -22.13 9.10 1.81
CA THR A 42 -21.22 10.24 1.87
C THR A 42 -19.81 9.84 2.37
N LYS A 43 -19.71 9.06 3.45
CA LYS A 43 -18.41 8.57 3.97
C LYS A 43 -17.72 7.68 2.93
N ARG A 44 -18.44 6.74 2.33
CA ARG A 44 -17.91 5.84 1.29
C ARG A 44 -17.45 6.61 0.06
N GLN A 45 -18.22 7.60 -0.41
CA GLN A 45 -17.80 8.44 -1.53
C GLN A 45 -16.52 9.21 -1.18
N ARG A 46 -16.39 9.75 0.04
CA ARG A 46 -15.16 10.42 0.48
C ARG A 46 -13.96 9.47 0.54
N GLU A 47 -14.13 8.27 1.06
CA GLU A 47 -13.09 7.24 1.10
C GLU A 47 -12.65 6.86 -0.32
N VAL A 48 -13.60 6.58 -1.21
CA VAL A 48 -13.32 6.26 -2.61
C VAL A 48 -12.61 7.42 -3.32
N GLN A 49 -13.04 8.67 -3.10
CA GLN A 49 -12.37 9.84 -3.68
C GLN A 49 -10.96 10.05 -3.12
N ALA A 50 -10.75 9.79 -1.83
CA ALA A 50 -9.43 9.84 -1.21
C ALA A 50 -8.50 8.76 -1.78
N ASP A 51 -9.00 7.52 -1.92
CA ASP A 51 -8.24 6.41 -2.52
C ASP A 51 -7.89 6.68 -3.98
N ILE A 52 -8.83 7.20 -4.77
CA ILE A 52 -8.58 7.60 -6.16
C ILE A 52 -7.51 8.68 -6.23
N LYS A 53 -7.57 9.69 -5.36
CA LYS A 53 -6.58 10.77 -5.32
C LYS A 53 -5.19 10.26 -4.98
N ILE A 54 -5.06 9.42 -3.94
CA ILE A 54 -3.79 8.83 -3.52
C ILE A 54 -3.22 7.94 -4.64
N SER A 55 -4.06 7.09 -5.23
CA SER A 55 -3.67 6.21 -6.35
C SER A 55 -3.17 7.01 -7.55
N ARG A 56 -3.84 8.12 -7.88
CA ARG A 56 -3.45 9.02 -8.96
C ARG A 56 -2.08 9.67 -8.68
N GLU A 57 -1.88 10.21 -7.49
CA GLU A 57 -0.60 10.83 -7.10
C GLU A 57 0.57 9.83 -7.17
N ILE A 58 0.35 8.60 -6.69
CA ILE A 58 1.34 7.50 -6.78
C ILE A 58 1.64 7.19 -8.23
N THR A 59 0.62 7.06 -9.08
CA THR A 59 0.78 6.75 -10.51
C THR A 59 1.53 7.86 -11.24
N GLU A 60 1.17 9.12 -11.02
CA GLU A 60 1.84 10.28 -11.62
C GLU A 60 3.29 10.43 -11.16
N ARG A 61 3.59 10.08 -9.90
CA ARG A 61 4.97 10.02 -9.39
C ARG A 61 5.75 8.92 -10.10
N HIS A 62 5.22 7.70 -10.17
CA HIS A 62 5.87 6.59 -10.86
C HIS A 62 6.14 6.86 -12.34
N GLN A 63 5.21 7.52 -13.04
CA GLN A 63 5.39 7.89 -14.44
C GLN A 63 6.55 8.89 -14.63
N ARG A 64 6.72 9.83 -13.70
CA ARG A 64 7.81 10.82 -13.74
C ARG A 64 9.17 10.22 -13.37
N GLU A 65 9.20 9.31 -12.41
CA GLU A 65 10.43 8.69 -11.92
C GLU A 65 10.93 7.55 -12.83
N GLN A 66 10.04 6.91 -13.61
CA GLN A 66 10.41 5.74 -14.43
C GLN A 66 11.61 5.96 -15.36
N PRO A 67 11.70 7.06 -16.12
CA PRO A 67 12.85 7.33 -16.98
C PRO A 67 14.16 7.48 -16.20
N LEU A 68 14.09 7.98 -14.96
CA LEU A 68 15.24 8.20 -14.08
C LEU A 68 15.71 6.89 -13.44
N ILE A 69 14.78 6.02 -13.06
CA ILE A 69 15.09 4.67 -12.55
C ILE A 69 15.80 3.83 -13.63
N ARG A 70 15.50 4.07 -14.91
CA ARG A 70 16.20 3.42 -16.04
C ARG A 70 17.51 4.12 -16.41
N GLN A 71 18.20 4.74 -15.47
CA GLN A 71 19.55 5.27 -15.70
C GLN A 71 20.58 4.41 -14.97
N VAL A 72 21.65 4.03 -15.66
CA VAL A 72 22.78 3.36 -15.01
C VAL A 72 23.38 4.30 -13.96
N GLY A 73 23.59 3.79 -12.76
CA GLY A 73 24.01 4.56 -11.60
C GLY A 73 22.86 5.16 -10.77
N ALA A 74 21.60 5.02 -11.19
CA ALA A 74 20.47 5.49 -10.40
C ALA A 74 20.40 4.75 -9.05
N HIS A 75 20.27 5.52 -7.96
CA HIS A 75 20.06 4.99 -6.61
C HIS A 75 18.58 4.69 -6.40
N VAL A 76 18.26 3.41 -6.24
CA VAL A 76 16.88 2.90 -6.24
C VAL A 76 16.58 2.14 -4.97
N CYS A 77 15.35 2.29 -4.51
CA CYS A 77 14.82 1.73 -3.28
C CYS A 77 13.59 0.88 -3.59
N LYS A 78 13.37 -0.16 -2.81
CA LYS A 78 12.19 -1.01 -2.87
C LYS A 78 11.81 -1.46 -1.46
N GLU A 79 10.55 -1.28 -1.12
CA GLU A 79 10.00 -1.77 0.14
C GLU A 79 9.51 -3.21 -0.05
N LEU A 80 10.08 -4.13 0.71
CA LEU A 80 9.70 -5.54 0.78
C LEU A 80 9.41 -5.90 2.25
N ASP A 81 8.66 -6.97 2.47
CA ASP A 81 8.45 -7.60 3.78
C ASP A 81 8.27 -6.66 4.98
N ARG A 82 7.02 -6.21 5.20
CA ARG A 82 6.58 -5.50 6.42
C ARG A 82 7.54 -4.37 6.89
N GLY A 83 8.04 -3.58 5.94
CA GLY A 83 8.78 -2.36 6.24
C GLY A 83 10.31 -2.49 6.16
N ILE A 84 10.85 -3.48 5.44
CA ILE A 84 12.26 -3.50 5.08
C ILE A 84 12.43 -2.77 3.75
N ILE A 85 13.35 -1.81 3.69
CA ILE A 85 13.73 -1.11 2.47
C ILE A 85 15.06 -1.67 2.01
N TYR A 86 15.06 -2.20 0.79
CA TYR A 86 16.26 -2.58 0.05
C TYR A 86 16.68 -1.41 -0.82
N SER A 87 17.96 -1.07 -0.80
CA SER A 87 18.52 -0.02 -1.64
C SER A 87 19.76 -0.49 -2.39
N GLY A 88 19.96 0.08 -3.57
CA GLY A 88 21.02 -0.31 -4.48
C GLY A 88 21.14 0.61 -5.68
N TYR A 89 22.00 0.21 -6.60
CA TYR A 89 22.31 1.00 -7.79
C TYR A 89 22.05 0.19 -9.05
N VAL A 90 21.52 0.85 -10.08
CA VAL A 90 21.32 0.26 -11.40
C VAL A 90 22.67 0.07 -12.08
N GLU A 91 23.04 -1.17 -12.39
CA GLU A 91 24.30 -1.52 -13.06
C GLU A 91 24.15 -1.61 -14.57
N SER A 92 23.05 -2.16 -15.04
CA SER A 92 22.79 -2.35 -16.47
C SER A 92 21.31 -2.43 -16.77
N ILE A 93 20.97 -2.28 -18.05
CA ILE A 93 19.59 -2.24 -18.53
C ILE A 93 19.55 -3.10 -19.78
N VAL A 94 18.63 -4.06 -19.81
CA VAL A 94 18.41 -4.95 -20.95
C VAL A 94 16.91 -5.10 -21.13
N ASP A 95 16.43 -4.76 -22.32
CA ASP A 95 15.01 -4.73 -22.67
C ASP A 95 14.18 -3.91 -21.67
N GLU A 96 13.26 -4.56 -20.96
CA GLU A 96 12.38 -3.96 -19.95
C GLU A 96 12.85 -4.19 -18.51
N LYS A 97 14.03 -4.78 -18.31
CA LYS A 97 14.57 -5.09 -16.99
C LYS A 97 15.82 -4.28 -16.69
N VAL A 98 15.96 -3.94 -15.41
CA VAL A 98 17.15 -3.31 -14.87
C VAL A 98 17.88 -4.32 -13.99
N ARG A 99 19.19 -4.40 -14.15
CA ARG A 99 20.07 -5.08 -13.21
C ARG A 99 20.40 -4.10 -12.09
N ILE A 100 20.06 -4.46 -10.87
CA ILE A 100 20.32 -3.64 -9.70
C ILE A 100 21.26 -4.42 -8.78
N ASN A 101 22.33 -3.78 -8.35
CA ASN A 101 23.16 -4.30 -7.27
C ASN A 101 22.66 -3.72 -5.95
N ILE A 102 22.02 -4.59 -5.16
CA ILE A 102 21.43 -4.24 -3.87
C ILE A 102 22.54 -4.27 -2.84
N SER A 103 22.94 -3.09 -2.38
CA SER A 103 24.08 -2.89 -1.48
C SER A 103 23.67 -2.83 -0.01
N SER A 104 22.40 -2.53 0.28
CA SER A 104 21.92 -2.27 1.63
C SER A 104 20.47 -2.67 1.83
N ALA A 105 20.16 -3.01 3.08
CA ALA A 105 18.80 -3.15 3.56
C ALA A 105 18.68 -2.49 4.93
N PHE A 106 17.56 -1.84 5.20
CA PHE A 106 17.27 -1.18 6.48
C PHE A 106 15.79 -1.20 6.82
N TYR A 107 15.45 -1.04 8.09
CA TYR A 107 14.06 -0.93 8.51
C TYR A 107 13.53 0.48 8.26
N LYS A 108 12.33 0.59 7.68
CA LYS A 108 11.64 1.86 7.42
C LYS A 108 11.41 2.69 8.69
N SER A 109 11.13 2.02 9.82
CA SER A 109 10.99 2.68 11.13
C SER A 109 12.32 3.07 11.77
N SER A 110 13.41 2.43 11.37
CA SER A 110 14.74 2.60 11.96
C SER A 110 15.82 2.49 10.88
N PRO A 111 16.11 3.55 10.11
CA PRO A 111 17.03 3.51 8.97
C PRO A 111 18.47 3.12 9.34
N ASN A 112 18.86 3.32 10.60
CA ASN A 112 20.17 2.95 11.13
C ASN A 112 20.30 1.47 11.47
N LEU A 113 19.22 0.69 11.38
CA LEU A 113 19.20 -0.73 11.66
C LEU A 113 19.06 -1.51 10.36
N SER A 114 20.00 -2.42 10.11
CA SER A 114 19.92 -3.38 9.01
C SER A 114 19.32 -4.71 9.49
N PRO A 115 18.53 -5.40 8.65
CA PRO A 115 18.08 -6.74 8.96
C PRO A 115 19.28 -7.69 9.06
N GLY A 116 19.29 -8.54 10.08
CA GLY A 116 20.36 -9.51 10.29
C GLY A 116 20.47 -10.49 9.13
N GLY A 117 21.71 -10.80 8.72
CA GLY A 117 21.98 -11.77 7.64
C GLY A 117 21.85 -11.21 6.23
N PHE A 118 21.60 -9.91 6.06
CA PHE A 118 21.66 -9.28 4.75
C PHE A 118 23.05 -9.45 4.12
N LYS A 119 23.07 -9.87 2.85
CA LYS A 119 24.26 -9.93 2.01
C LYS A 119 23.95 -9.22 0.70
N PRO A 120 24.84 -8.36 0.19
CA PRO A 120 24.64 -7.73 -1.11
C PRO A 120 24.45 -8.77 -2.21
N PHE A 121 23.56 -8.47 -3.16
CA PHE A 121 23.28 -9.33 -4.30
C PHE A 121 22.77 -8.50 -5.48
N SER A 122 22.92 -9.03 -6.70
CA SER A 122 22.34 -8.44 -7.89
C SER A 122 21.01 -9.11 -8.22
N SER A 123 20.01 -8.32 -8.62
CA SER A 123 18.74 -8.84 -9.16
C SER A 123 18.40 -8.21 -10.52
N TRP A 124 17.68 -8.96 -11.33
CA TRP A 124 17.10 -8.49 -12.59
C TRP A 124 15.60 -8.31 -12.42
N GLU A 125 15.14 -7.08 -12.37
CA GLU A 125 13.76 -6.75 -12.03
C GLU A 125 13.18 -5.68 -12.94
N SER A 126 11.85 -5.54 -12.92
CA SER A 126 11.19 -4.46 -13.62
C SER A 126 11.43 -3.14 -12.87
N PRO A 127 11.79 -2.04 -13.56
CA PRO A 127 11.95 -0.73 -12.92
C PRO A 127 10.66 -0.23 -12.26
N MET A 128 9.49 -0.80 -12.62
CA MET A 128 8.21 -0.47 -11.99
C MET A 128 8.10 -0.92 -10.53
N GLN A 129 8.96 -1.84 -10.09
CA GLN A 129 8.97 -2.35 -8.72
C GLN A 129 9.85 -1.51 -7.79
N TRP A 130 10.49 -0.48 -8.31
CA TRP A 130 11.46 0.36 -7.63
C TRP A 130 11.01 1.81 -7.65
N TYR A 131 11.50 2.59 -6.70
CA TYR A 131 11.37 4.04 -6.65
C TYR A 131 12.75 4.66 -6.46
N LEU A 132 12.91 5.94 -6.81
CA LEU A 132 14.16 6.64 -6.50
C LEU A 132 14.29 6.79 -4.98
N CYS A 133 15.44 6.43 -4.42
CA CYS A 133 15.71 6.73 -3.02
C CYS A 133 15.80 8.26 -2.85
N ASN A 134 15.09 8.80 -1.86
CA ASN A 134 15.18 10.20 -1.45
C ASN A 134 16.22 10.39 -0.33
#